data_AF-A0A2D9DQN9-F1
#
_entry.id   AF-A0A2D9DQN9-F1
#
_cell.length_a   1.000
_cell.length_b   1.000
_cell.length_c   1.000
_cell.angle_alpha   90.00
_cell.angle_beta   90.00
_cell.angle_gamma   90.00
#
_symmetry.space_group_name_H-M   'P 1'
#
loop_
_entity.id
_entity.type
_entity.pdbx_description
1 polymer ?
#
loop_
_entity_poly.entity_id
_entity_poly.type
_entity_poly.pdbx_seq_one_letter_code
_entity_poly.pdbx_strand_id
1 'polypeptide(L)'
;MNTYRIASLLLLLLLGGVTLVALLEVGYIGIFQLLVESSAGWQVFVDLAAALILVLLFLRDDAQRRRITFWPWLLATLMLGSIAPLLYVLIHGYTPAGAETTVN
;
A
#
# COMPACT_ATOMS: atom_id res chain seq x y z
N MET A 1 -15.34 5.46 14.10
CA MET A 1 -14.43 5.44 12.92
C MET A 1 -14.26 3.98 12.51
N ASN A 2 -14.41 3.63 11.24
CA ASN A 2 -14.33 2.23 10.76
C ASN A 2 -12.97 1.61 11.15
N THR A 3 -12.95 0.39 11.70
CA THR A 3 -11.73 -0.34 12.13
C THR A 3 -10.66 -0.36 11.05
N TYR A 4 -11.03 -0.58 9.79
CA TYR A 4 -10.08 -0.58 8.68
C TYR A 4 -9.38 0.77 8.49
N ARG A 5 -10.10 1.89 8.67
CA ARG A 5 -9.52 3.23 8.59
C ARG A 5 -8.55 3.51 9.73
N ILE A 6 -8.87 3.05 10.94
CA ILE A 6 -7.96 3.19 12.10
C ILE A 6 -6.68 2.40 11.84
N ALA A 7 -6.81 1.14 11.40
CA ALA A 7 -5.66 0.31 11.05
C ALA A 7 -4.80 0.97 9.96
N SER A 8 -5.41 1.45 8.88
CA SER A 8 -4.68 2.17 7.82
C SER A 8 -3.97 3.42 8.33
N LEU A 9 -4.61 4.21 9.20
CA LEU A 9 -4.00 5.41 9.76
C LEU A 9 -2.78 5.09 10.64
N LEU A 10 -2.90 4.09 11.51
CA LEU A 10 -1.79 3.65 12.36
C LEU A 10 -0.62 3.12 11.53
N LEU A 11 -0.91 2.31 10.52
CA LEU A 11 0.10 1.78 9.61
C LEU A 11 0.76 2.90 8.78
N LEU A 12 0.00 3.91 8.32
CA LEU A 12 0.56 5.07 7.61
C LEU A 12 1.48 5.90 8.50
N LEU A 13 1.12 6.14 9.76
CA LEU A 13 1.97 6.88 10.68
C LEU A 13 3.27 6.12 10.98
N LEU A 14 3.16 4.81 11.23
CA LEU A 14 4.33 3.97 11.47
C LEU A 14 5.24 3.89 10.24
N LEU A 15 4.68 3.49 9.09
CA LEU A 15 5.42 3.33 7.84
C LEU A 15 5.99 4.67 7.38
N GLY A 16 5.17 5.72 7.34
CA GLY A 16 5.60 7.06 6.95
C GLY A 16 6.68 7.62 7.86
N GLY A 17 6.62 7.35 9.17
CA GLY A 17 7.67 7.74 10.12
C GLY A 17 9.00 7.05 9.82
N VAL A 18 9.00 5.72 9.65
CA VAL A 18 10.21 4.96 9.31
C VAL A 18 10.75 5.36 7.93
N THR A 19 9.87 5.55 6.94
CA THR A 19 10.26 6.02 5.60
C THR A 19 10.88 7.40 5.66
N LEU A 20 10.35 8.33 6.46
CA LEU A 20 10.92 9.67 6.60
C LEU A 20 12.32 9.62 7.19
N VAL A 21 12.54 8.82 8.23
CA VAL A 21 13.88 8.64 8.83
C VAL A 21 14.85 8.06 7.79
N ALA A 22 14.47 7.00 7.09
CA ALA A 22 15.31 6.40 6.05
C ALA A 22 15.62 7.39 4.91
N LEU A 23 14.66 8.21 4.50
CA LEU A 23 14.87 9.25 3.49
C LEU A 23 15.85 10.33 3.95
N LEU A 24 15.88 10.66 5.24
CA LEU A 24 16.84 11.62 5.80
C LEU A 24 18.25 11.03 5.89
N GLU A 25 18.37 9.72 6.14
CA GLU A 25 19.66 9.04 6.32
C GLU A 25 20.33 8.67 4.99
N VAL A 26 19.60 8.01 4.09
CA VAL A 26 20.16 7.42 2.85
C VAL A 26 19.55 7.99 1.57
N GLY A 27 18.52 8.83 1.69
CA GLY A 27 17.78 9.36 0.55
C GLY A 27 16.95 8.29 -0.18
N TYR A 28 16.15 8.71 -1.16
CA TYR A 28 15.27 7.80 -1.89
C TYR A 28 16.05 6.72 -2.65
N ILE A 29 17.15 7.09 -3.32
CA ILE A 29 17.97 6.16 -4.10
C ILE A 29 18.76 5.20 -3.20
N GLY A 30 19.27 5.68 -2.06
CA GLY A 30 20.06 4.84 -1.15
C GLY A 30 19.26 3.69 -0.54
N ILE A 31 17.95 3.88 -0.34
CA ILE A 31 17.05 2.79 0.08
C ILE A 31 17.13 1.64 -0.93
N PHE A 32 16.97 1.91 -2.23
CA PHE A 32 17.01 0.84 -3.24
C PHE A 32 18.41 0.24 -3.43
N GLN A 33 19.47 1.02 -3.25
CA GLN A 33 20.84 0.51 -3.34
C GLN A 33 21.08 -0.60 -2.30
N LEU A 34 20.67 -0.38 -1.04
CA LEU A 34 20.78 -1.38 0.03
C LEU A 34 20.01 -2.68 -0.28
N LEU A 35 18.88 -2.59 -0.97
CA LEU A 35 18.11 -3.76 -1.39
C LEU A 35 18.81 -4.52 -2.52
N VAL A 36 19.61 -3.86 -3.36
CA VAL A 36 20.25 -4.48 -4.52
C VAL A 36 21.67 -4.97 -4.22
N GLU A 37 22.26 -4.60 -3.08
CA GLU A 37 23.62 -4.99 -2.69
C GLU A 37 23.76 -6.47 -2.29
N SER A 38 22.68 -7.15 -1.91
CA SER A 38 22.74 -8.54 -1.43
C SER A 38 21.61 -9.40 -1.97
N SER A 39 21.85 -10.72 -2.05
CA SER A 39 20.83 -11.69 -2.45
C SER A 39 19.63 -11.72 -1.49
N ALA A 40 19.85 -11.46 -0.20
CA ALA A 40 18.78 -11.29 0.78
C ALA A 40 17.95 -10.03 0.48
N GLY A 41 18.61 -8.91 0.14
CA GLY A 41 17.93 -7.69 -0.29
C GLY A 41 17.09 -7.89 -1.55
N TRP A 42 17.60 -8.65 -2.53
CA TRP A 42 16.83 -9.01 -3.73
C TRP A 42 15.58 -9.79 -3.39
N GLN A 43 15.69 -10.78 -2.49
CA GLN A 43 14.53 -11.55 -2.08
C GLN A 43 13.45 -10.65 -1.45
N VAL A 44 13.84 -9.75 -0.53
CA VAL A 44 12.90 -8.80 0.10
C VAL A 44 12.31 -7.83 -0.92
N PHE A 45 13.10 -7.34 -1.88
CA PHE A 45 12.63 -6.45 -2.94
C PHE A 45 11.58 -7.12 -3.82
N VAL A 46 11.85 -8.35 -4.27
CA VAL A 46 10.95 -9.13 -5.10
C VAL A 46 9.69 -9.51 -4.34
N ASP A 47 9.81 -9.90 -3.07
CA ASP A 47 8.67 -10.19 -2.20
C ASP A 47 7.75 -8.97 -2.02
N LEU A 48 8.34 -7.80 -1.74
CA LEU A 48 7.61 -6.53 -1.68
C LEU A 48 6.91 -6.21 -3.00
N ALA A 49 7.60 -6.33 -4.14
CA ALA A 49 7.02 -6.09 -5.45
C ALA A 49 5.84 -7.05 -5.73
N ALA A 50 5.98 -8.33 -5.41
CA ALA A 50 4.91 -9.32 -5.55
C ALA A 50 3.71 -8.99 -4.65
N ALA A 51 3.95 -8.61 -3.39
CA ALA A 51 2.90 -8.19 -2.47
C ALA A 51 2.14 -6.95 -2.98
N LEU A 52 2.85 -5.95 -3.51
CA LEU A 52 2.22 -4.76 -4.10
C LEU A 52 1.40 -5.08 -5.34
N ILE A 53 1.87 -5.97 -6.21
CA ILE A 53 1.11 -6.44 -7.37
C ILE A 53 -0.17 -7.13 -6.91
N LEU A 54 -0.10 -8.05 -5.94
CA LEU A 54 -1.29 -8.72 -5.39
C LEU A 54 -2.28 -7.70 -4.82
N VAL A 55 -1.82 -6.75 -4.03
CA VAL A 55 -2.66 -5.67 -3.47
C VAL A 55 -3.30 -4.85 -4.59
N LEU A 56 -2.57 -4.49 -5.64
CA LEU A 56 -3.09 -3.73 -6.78
C LEU A 56 -4.17 -4.50 -7.55
N LEU A 57 -4.08 -5.83 -7.67
CA LEU A 57 -5.12 -6.65 -8.29
C LEU A 57 -6.43 -6.54 -7.49
N PHE A 58 -6.36 -6.68 -6.16
CA PHE A 58 -7.55 -6.49 -5.31
C PHE A 58 -8.07 -5.06 -5.32
N LEU A 59 -7.17 -4.07 -5.32
CA LEU A 59 -7.52 -2.66 -5.36
C LEU A 59 -8.22 -2.28 -6.67
N ARG A 60 -7.78 -2.88 -7.79
CA ARG A 60 -8.42 -2.71 -9.10
C ARG A 60 -9.86 -3.19 -9.06
N ASP A 61 -10.11 -4.38 -8.53
CA ASP A 61 -11.46 -4.94 -8.45
C ASP A 61 -12.38 -4.08 -7.55
N ASP A 62 -11.88 -3.63 -6.39
CA ASP A 62 -12.64 -2.73 -5.50
C ASP A 62 -12.91 -1.37 -6.16
N ALA A 63 -11.91 -0.77 -6.79
CA ALA A 63 -12.05 0.50 -7.48
C ALA A 63 -13.06 0.41 -8.64
N GLN A 64 -13.06 -0.69 -9.39
CA GLN A 64 -14.03 -0.92 -10.46
C GLN A 64 -15.46 -1.05 -9.92
N ARG A 65 -15.68 -1.79 -8.82
CA ARG A 65 -16.99 -1.92 -8.16
C ARG A 65 -17.52 -0.56 -7.68
N ARG A 66 -16.63 0.31 -7.20
CA ARG A 66 -16.96 1.64 -6.67
C ARG A 66 -16.90 2.77 -7.70
N ARG A 67 -16.59 2.47 -8.97
CA ARG A 67 -16.37 3.44 -10.06
C ARG A 67 -15.30 4.50 -9.73
N ILE A 68 -14.28 4.13 -8.98
CA ILE A 68 -13.12 4.97 -8.67
C ILE A 68 -12.05 4.79 -9.75
N THR A 69 -11.38 5.88 -10.15
CA THR A 69 -10.28 5.82 -11.12
C THR A 69 -9.06 5.11 -10.53
N PHE A 70 -8.69 3.96 -11.09
CA PHE A 70 -7.61 3.10 -10.56
C PHE A 70 -6.19 3.60 -10.87
N TRP A 71 -5.97 4.21 -12.05
CA TRP A 71 -4.62 4.50 -12.55
C TRP A 71 -3.75 5.42 -11.65
N PRO A 72 -4.29 6.46 -10.97
CA PRO A 72 -3.53 7.24 -10.00
C PRO A 72 -2.99 6.40 -8.84
N TRP A 73 -3.77 5.43 -8.37
CA TRP A 73 -3.38 4.52 -7.29
C TRP A 73 -2.32 3.52 -7.73
N LEU A 74 -2.38 3.05 -8.98
CA LEU A 74 -1.33 2.24 -9.58
C LEU A 74 0.01 2.98 -9.58
N LEU A 75 0.05 4.20 -10.13
CA LEU A 75 1.27 4.98 -10.22
C LEU A 75 1.82 5.35 -8.83
N ALA A 76 0.94 5.74 -7.92
CA ALA A 76 1.33 6.05 -6.56
C ALA A 76 1.89 4.83 -5.81
N THR A 77 1.36 3.63 -6.04
CA THR A 77 1.85 2.39 -5.42
C THR A 77 3.23 2.00 -5.94
N LEU A 78 3.52 2.24 -7.22
CA LEU A 78 4.83 1.98 -7.79
C LEU A 78 5.92 2.91 -7.26
N MET A 79 5.57 4.15 -6.89
CA MET A 79 6.52 5.15 -6.38
C MET A 79 6.64 5.14 -4.85
N LEU A 80 5.53 4.96 -4.15
CA LEU A 80 5.44 5.09 -2.69
C LEU A 80 5.26 3.75 -1.97
N GLY A 81 5.21 2.64 -2.72
CA GLY A 81 4.95 1.32 -2.18
C GLY A 81 3.55 1.22 -1.55
N SER A 82 3.47 0.57 -0.39
CA SER A 82 2.21 0.29 0.31
C SER A 82 1.56 1.53 0.95
N ILE A 83 2.22 2.69 0.94
CA ILE A 83 1.63 3.96 1.40
C ILE A 83 0.38 4.30 0.57
N ALA A 84 0.42 4.11 -0.76
CA ALA A 84 -0.71 4.46 -1.61
C ALA A 84 -1.95 3.57 -1.38
N PRO A 85 -1.86 2.22 -1.32
CA PRO A 85 -2.99 1.37 -0.92
C PRO A 85 -3.54 1.68 0.48
N LEU A 86 -2.67 1.99 1.45
CA LEU A 86 -3.13 2.36 2.79
C LEU A 86 -3.91 3.68 2.78
N LEU A 87 -3.44 4.65 1.99
CA LEU A 87 -4.15 5.93 1.79
C LEU A 87 -5.48 5.73 1.06
N TYR A 88 -5.56 4.82 0.09
CA TYR A 88 -6.81 4.46 -0.57
C TYR A 88 -7.86 3.98 0.44
N VAL A 89 -7.49 3.05 1.33
CA VAL A 89 -8.40 2.52 2.36
C VAL A 89 -8.79 3.59 3.37
N LEU A 90 -7.87 4.49 3.73
CA LEU A 90 -8.18 5.60 4.62
C LEU A 90 -9.26 6.51 4.05
N ILE A 91 -9.14 6.89 2.76
CA ILE A 91 -10.06 7.81 2.08
C ILE A 91 -11.39 7.10 1.74
N HIS A 92 -11.33 6.00 0.99
CA HIS A 92 -12.51 5.34 0.43
C HIS A 92 -13.14 4.29 1.36
N GLY A 93 -12.45 3.91 2.43
CA GLY A 93 -12.84 2.79 3.29
C GLY A 93 -12.65 1.44 2.60
N TYR A 94 -12.76 0.36 3.37
CA TYR A 94 -12.78 -1.00 2.87
C TYR A 94 -14.11 -1.67 3.22
N THR A 95 -14.71 -2.32 2.24
CA THR A 95 -15.97 -3.06 2.39
C THR A 95 -15.71 -4.46 1.84
N PRO A 96 -15.68 -5.50 2.68
CA PRO A 96 -15.53 -6.87 2.22
C PRO A 96 -16.69 -7.24 1.29
N ALA A 97 -16.38 -7.92 0.18
CA ALA A 97 -17.41 -8.47 -0.69
C ALA A 97 -18.25 -9.50 0.10
N GLY A 98 -19.56 -9.27 0.21
CA GLY A 98 -20.50 -10.15 0.93
C GLY A 98 -21.05 -9.62 2.26
N ALA A 99 -20.69 -8.40 2.69
CA ALA A 99 -21.20 -7.80 3.93
C ALA A 99 -22.66 -7.30 3.85
N GLU A 100 -23.30 -7.29 2.67
CA GLU A 100 -24.65 -6.76 2.47
C GLU A 100 -25.77 -7.78 2.71
N THR A 101 -25.45 -9.07 2.95
CA THR A 101 -26.47 -10.13 3.05
C THR A 101 -27.07 -10.34 4.45
N THR A 102 -26.74 -9.50 5.45
CA THR A 102 -27.21 -9.70 6.85
C THR A 102 -28.09 -8.56 7.38
N VAL A 103 -28.95 -7.98 6.53
CA VAL A 103 -30.08 -7.18 7.01
C VAL A 103 -31.35 -7.70 6.33
N ASN A 104 -31.90 -8.77 6.92
CA ASN A 104 -33.31 -9.15 6.81
C ASN A 104 -34.04 -8.54 8.01
#